data_AF-A0A7V9JPV0-F1
#
_entry.id   AF-A0A7V9JPV0-F1
#
_cell.length_a   1.000
_cell.length_b   1.000
_cell.length_c   1.000
_cell.angle_alpha   90.00
_cell.angle_beta   90.00
_cell.angle_gamma   90.00
#
_symmetry.space_group_name_H-M   'P 1'
#
loop_
_entity.id
_entity.type
_entity.pdbx_description
1 polymer ?
#
loop_
_entity_poly.entity_id
_entity_poly.type
_entity_poly.pdbx_seq_one_letter_code
_entity_poly.pdbx_strand_id
1 'polypeptide(L)'
;MSPATRTPPRERLGRGSGGGLDEVWRVIVLNDDHNTFEGVAFALAQVVPGVDYGRGMALANRIHRSGQAIVWSGHKEAAEHYWTQLGDYGLTMAPLER
;
A
#
# COMPACT_ATOMS: atom_id res chain seq x y z
N MET A 1 24.50 -18.33 33.72
CA MET A 1 23.08 -18.74 33.61
C MET A 1 22.24 -17.47 33.58
N SER A 2 21.39 -17.36 32.57
CA SER A 2 20.78 -16.11 32.07
C SER A 2 19.85 -15.41 33.07
N PRO A 3 19.75 -14.06 33.00
CA PRO A 3 18.74 -13.30 33.72
C PRO A 3 17.37 -13.37 33.02
N ALA A 4 16.29 -13.33 33.82
CA ALA A 4 14.92 -13.19 33.35
C ALA A 4 14.66 -11.75 32.87
N THR A 5 14.33 -11.57 31.60
CA THR A 5 13.93 -10.27 31.04
C THR A 5 12.44 -10.05 31.25
N ARG A 6 12.12 -9.12 32.15
CA ARG A 6 10.80 -8.52 32.33
C ARG A 6 10.53 -7.56 31.16
N THR A 7 9.40 -7.70 30.50
CA THR A 7 8.88 -6.75 29.51
C THR A 7 8.58 -5.40 30.17
N PRO A 8 9.13 -4.26 29.71
CA PRO A 8 8.60 -2.95 30.05
C PRO A 8 7.59 -2.45 28.99
N PRO A 9 6.78 -1.43 29.34
CA PRO A 9 5.42 -1.27 28.85
C PRO A 9 5.31 -0.44 27.57
N ARG A 10 4.16 -0.62 26.92
CA ARG A 10 3.64 0.17 25.79
C ARG A 10 3.52 1.65 26.20
N GLU A 11 4.46 2.47 25.76
CA GLU A 11 4.41 3.93 25.93
C GLU A 11 4.05 4.65 24.63
N ARG A 12 3.42 5.81 24.85
CA ARG A 12 2.48 6.55 24.03
C ARG A 12 3.13 7.91 23.67
N LEU A 13 2.60 8.53 22.61
CA LEU A 13 2.77 9.95 22.18
C LEU A 13 3.98 10.29 21.31
N GLY A 14 3.68 10.85 20.14
CA GLY A 14 4.59 11.65 19.34
C GLY A 14 3.80 12.53 18.37
N ARG A 15 3.36 13.70 18.82
CA ARG A 15 3.03 14.85 17.96
C ARG A 15 4.37 15.50 17.61
N GLY A 16 4.76 15.51 16.34
CA GLY A 16 5.99 16.19 15.91
C GLY A 16 6.23 16.06 14.41
N SER A 17 6.39 17.20 13.76
CA SER A 17 6.78 17.37 12.36
C SER A 17 8.20 16.84 12.10
N GLY A 18 8.43 16.26 10.92
CA GLY A 18 9.77 15.91 10.42
C GLY A 18 9.93 14.42 10.13
N GLY A 19 10.29 14.08 8.89
CA GLY A 19 10.39 12.72 8.37
C GLY A 19 11.15 11.76 9.29
N GLY A 20 10.52 10.63 9.60
CA GLY A 20 11.04 9.62 10.49
C GLY A 20 10.97 8.23 9.85
N LEU A 21 12.06 7.49 9.96
CA LEU A 21 12.36 6.21 9.32
C LEU A 21 11.43 5.04 9.75
N ASP A 22 10.39 5.32 10.53
CA ASP A 22 9.43 4.35 11.09
C ASP A 22 7.98 4.55 10.57
N GLU A 23 7.73 5.53 9.70
CA GLU A 23 6.39 5.73 9.13
C GLU A 23 6.17 4.87 7.88
N VAL A 24 5.35 3.82 8.02
CA VAL A 24 4.90 2.99 6.90
C VAL A 24 3.65 3.62 6.28
N TRP A 25 3.78 4.05 5.03
CA TRP A 25 2.70 4.55 4.19
C TRP A 25 2.11 3.42 3.36
N ARG A 26 0.80 3.50 3.10
CA ARG A 26 0.06 2.48 2.32
C ARG A 26 -0.45 3.07 1.01
N VAL A 27 -0.22 2.35 -0.08
CA VAL A 27 -0.82 2.62 -1.38
C VAL A 27 -2.03 1.71 -1.53
N ILE A 28 -3.21 2.31 -1.65
CA ILE A 28 -4.50 1.62 -1.66
C ILE A 28 -5.21 1.92 -2.98
N VAL A 29 -5.59 0.87 -3.69
CA VAL A 29 -6.43 0.95 -4.89
C VAL A 29 -7.87 0.64 -4.49
N LEU A 30 -8.79 1.48 -4.96
CA LEU A 30 -10.23 1.37 -4.77
C LEU A 30 -10.87 0.64 -5.96
N ASN A 31 -11.98 -0.06 -5.70
CA ASN A 31 -12.82 -0.58 -6.76
C ASN A 31 -13.56 0.55 -7.46
N ASP A 32 -13.73 0.40 -8.77
CA ASP A 32 -14.54 1.27 -9.62
C ASP A 32 -15.27 0.43 -10.68
N ASP A 33 -16.10 1.09 -11.48
CA ASP A 33 -16.92 0.46 -12.53
C ASP A 33 -16.33 0.66 -13.94
N HIS A 34 -15.15 1.27 -14.08
CA HIS A 34 -14.55 1.60 -15.39
C HIS A 34 -13.33 0.75 -15.73
N ASN A 35 -12.56 0.29 -14.75
CA ASN A 35 -11.38 -0.55 -14.95
C ASN A 35 -11.74 -2.04 -15.04
N THR A 36 -11.18 -2.73 -16.03
CA THR A 36 -11.26 -4.20 -16.11
C THR A 36 -10.25 -4.86 -15.19
N PHE A 37 -10.49 -6.11 -14.79
CA PHE A 37 -9.53 -6.88 -14.00
C PHE A 37 -8.15 -6.98 -14.68
N GLU A 38 -8.13 -7.13 -15.99
CA GLU A 38 -6.91 -7.19 -16.80
C GLU A 38 -6.18 -5.85 -16.80
N GLY A 39 -6.91 -4.73 -16.91
CA GLY A 39 -6.35 -3.38 -16.83
C GLY A 39 -5.71 -3.11 -15.47
N VAL A 40 -6.41 -3.46 -14.38
CA VAL A 40 -5.87 -3.34 -13.02
C VAL A 40 -4.63 -4.22 -12.86
N ALA A 41 -4.70 -5.49 -13.27
CA ALA A 41 -3.57 -6.42 -13.16
C ALA A 41 -2.34 -5.95 -13.95
N PHE A 42 -2.56 -5.41 -15.15
CA PHE A 42 -1.52 -4.85 -15.99
C PHE A 42 -0.86 -3.64 -15.31
N ALA A 43 -1.65 -2.65 -14.88
CA ALA A 43 -1.14 -1.46 -14.21
C ALA A 43 -0.33 -1.80 -12.95
N LEU A 44 -0.83 -2.72 -12.11
CA LEU A 44 -0.13 -3.18 -10.92
C LEU A 44 1.20 -3.85 -11.24
N ALA A 45 1.25 -4.66 -12.30
CA ALA A 45 2.47 -5.34 -12.71
C ALA A 45 3.52 -4.39 -13.33
N GLN A 46 3.10 -3.27 -13.90
CA GLN A 46 4.02 -2.24 -14.43
C GLN A 46 4.62 -1.37 -13.31
N VAL A 47 3.84 -1.07 -12.28
CA VAL A 47 4.22 -0.04 -11.29
C VAL A 47 4.77 -0.64 -10.00
N VAL A 48 4.19 -1.73 -9.49
CA VAL A 48 4.48 -2.22 -8.14
C VAL A 48 5.59 -3.28 -8.18
N PRO A 49 6.74 -3.07 -7.51
CA PRO A 49 7.82 -4.05 -7.49
C PRO A 49 7.37 -5.40 -6.92
N GLY A 50 7.72 -6.48 -7.63
CA GLY A 50 7.40 -7.84 -7.20
C GLY A 50 5.95 -8.27 -7.43
N VAL A 51 5.13 -7.44 -8.09
CA VAL A 51 3.82 -7.83 -8.60
C VAL A 51 3.99 -8.23 -10.06
N ASP A 52 3.80 -9.51 -10.36
CA ASP A 52 3.61 -9.98 -11.73
C ASP A 52 2.13 -9.90 -12.11
N TYR A 53 1.81 -10.15 -13.39
CA TYR A 53 0.42 -10.10 -13.87
C TYR A 53 -0.51 -11.04 -13.10
N GLY A 54 -0.06 -12.25 -12.72
CA GLY A 54 -0.87 -13.20 -11.97
C GLY A 54 -1.21 -12.70 -10.56
N ARG A 55 -0.23 -12.10 -9.86
CA ARG A 55 -0.45 -11.40 -8.59
C ARG A 55 -1.33 -10.18 -8.75
N GLY A 56 -1.13 -9.42 -9.83
CA GLY A 56 -1.98 -8.29 -10.21
C GLY A 56 -3.45 -8.73 -10.37
N MET A 57 -3.69 -9.86 -11.03
CA MET A 57 -5.04 -10.42 -11.19
C MET A 57 -5.65 -10.85 -9.86
N ALA A 58 -4.87 -11.45 -8.96
CA ALA A 58 -5.33 -11.78 -7.62
C ALA A 58 -5.69 -10.52 -6.80
N LEU A 59 -4.91 -9.45 -6.94
CA LEU A 59 -5.19 -8.15 -6.32
C LEU A 59 -6.44 -7.50 -6.91
N ALA A 60 -6.60 -7.50 -8.24
CA ALA A 60 -7.79 -6.97 -8.91
C ALA A 60 -9.08 -7.67 -8.41
N ASN A 61 -9.04 -9.00 -8.30
CA ASN A 61 -10.15 -9.78 -7.71
C ASN A 61 -10.40 -9.44 -6.23
N ARG A 62 -9.36 -9.07 -5.47
CA ARG A 62 -9.52 -8.65 -4.07
C ARG A 62 -10.14 -7.26 -3.99
N ILE A 63 -9.65 -6.31 -4.79
CA ILE A 63 -10.17 -4.93 -4.87
C ILE A 63 -11.67 -4.98 -5.17
N HIS A 64 -12.08 -5.73 -6.19
CA HIS A 64 -13.48 -5.86 -6.55
C HIS A 64 -14.37 -6.42 -5.43
N ARG A 65 -13.92 -7.47 -4.75
CA ARG A 65 -14.72 -8.10 -3.68
C ARG A 65 -14.75 -7.30 -2.38
N SER A 66 -13.69 -6.58 -2.07
CA SER A 66 -13.52 -5.87 -0.79
C SER A 66 -13.72 -4.36 -0.89
N GLY A 67 -13.95 -3.83 -2.11
CA GLY A 67 -14.02 -2.41 -2.40
C GLY A 67 -12.66 -1.70 -2.46
N GLN A 68 -11.61 -2.30 -1.90
CA GLN A 68 -10.24 -1.76 -1.91
C GLN A 68 -9.19 -2.81 -1.54
N ALA A 69 -7.92 -2.55 -1.87
CA ALA A 69 -6.79 -3.32 -1.35
C ALA A 69 -5.52 -2.47 -1.23
N ILE A 70 -4.71 -2.76 -0.21
CA ILE A 70 -3.33 -2.28 -0.12
C ILE A 70 -2.52 -3.06 -1.15
N VAL A 71 -1.90 -2.35 -2.09
CA VAL A 71 -1.07 -2.94 -3.15
C VAL A 71 0.42 -2.76 -2.89
N TRP A 72 0.79 -1.77 -2.09
CA TRP A 72 2.17 -1.55 -1.66
C TRP A 72 2.21 -0.84 -0.30
N SER A 73 3.29 -1.04 0.46
CA SER A 73 3.55 -0.31 1.70
C SER A 73 5.04 -0.10 1.94
N GLY A 74 5.42 1.05 2.52
CA GLY A 74 6.82 1.36 2.83
C GLY A 74 7.04 2.84 3.10
N HIS A 75 8.22 3.36 2.74
CA HIS A 75 8.55 4.78 2.94
C HIS A 75 7.69 5.70 2.07
N LYS A 76 7.44 6.90 2.59
CA LYS A 76 6.55 7.89 2.00
C LYS A 76 6.87 8.23 0.54
N GLU A 77 8.14 8.51 0.22
CA GLU A 77 8.54 8.92 -1.13
C GLU A 77 8.20 7.86 -2.18
N ALA A 78 8.44 6.59 -1.88
CA ALA A 78 8.06 5.49 -2.77
C ALA A 78 6.53 5.30 -2.81
N ALA A 79 5.82 5.48 -1.69
CA ALA A 79 4.36 5.45 -1.66
C ALA A 79 3.76 6.51 -2.60
N GLU A 80 4.25 7.75 -2.50
CA GLU A 80 3.84 8.87 -3.37
C GLU A 80 4.12 8.57 -4.83
N HIS A 81 5.31 8.05 -5.15
CA HIS A 81 5.69 7.70 -6.51
C HIS A 81 4.80 6.61 -7.13
N TYR A 82 4.51 5.53 -6.40
CA TYR A 82 3.64 4.47 -6.91
C TYR A 82 2.18 4.89 -6.96
N TRP A 83 1.73 5.69 -6.00
CA TRP A 83 0.37 6.23 -5.97
C TRP A 83 0.09 7.08 -7.21
N THR A 84 1.01 8.00 -7.55
CA THR A 84 0.88 8.85 -8.73
C THR A 84 0.85 8.03 -10.01
N GLN A 85 1.79 7.09 -10.19
CA GLN A 85 1.83 6.27 -11.39
C GLN A 85 0.57 5.41 -11.57
N LEU A 86 0.06 4.78 -10.51
CA LEU A 86 -1.18 4.00 -10.60
C LEU A 86 -2.38 4.88 -10.96
N GLY A 87 -2.43 6.12 -10.42
CA GLY A 87 -3.41 7.12 -10.84
C GLY A 87 -3.28 7.52 -12.31
N ASP A 88 -2.06 7.66 -12.83
CA ASP A 88 -1.79 7.96 -14.24
C ASP A 88 -2.21 6.81 -15.17
N TYR A 89 -2.19 5.57 -14.68
CA TYR A 89 -2.79 4.41 -15.36
C TYR A 89 -4.34 4.39 -15.31
N GLY A 90 -4.97 5.36 -14.65
CA GLY A 90 -6.43 5.47 -14.54
C GLY A 90 -7.05 4.65 -13.40
N LEU A 91 -6.23 4.15 -12.45
CA LEU A 91 -6.76 3.46 -11.28
C LEU A 91 -7.35 4.45 -10.28
N THR A 92 -8.45 4.05 -9.65
CA THR A 92 -9.05 4.83 -8.56
C THR A 92 -8.23 4.63 -7.29
N MET A 93 -7.64 5.70 -6.76
CA MET A 93 -6.75 5.63 -5.62
C MET A 93 -7.39 6.20 -4.35
N ALA A 94 -7.21 5.54 -3.21
CA ALA A 94 -7.54 6.14 -1.91
C ALA A 94 -6.48 7.20 -1.56
N PRO A 95 -6.79 8.22 -0.74
CA PRO A 95 -5.78 9.11 -0.20
C PRO A 95 -4.63 8.32 0.46
N LEU A 96 -3.40 8.83 0.39
CA LEU A 96 -2.28 8.19 1.07
C LEU A 96 -2.49 8.23 2.59
N GLU A 97 -2.50 7.04 3.21
CA GLU A 97 -2.73 6.86 4.65
C GLU A 97 -1.49 6.31 5.37
N ARG A 98 -1.36 6.67 6.65
CA ARG A 98 -0.36 6.18 7.62
C ARG A 98 -1.00 5.21 8.59
#